data_AF-A0A1I8D6S8-F1
#
_entry.id   AF-A0A1I8D6S8-F1
#
_cell.length_a   1.000
_cell.length_b   1.000
_cell.length_c   1.000
_cell.angle_alpha   90.00
_cell.angle_beta   90.00
_cell.angle_gamma   90.00
#
_symmetry.space_group_name_H-M   'P 1'
#
loop_
_entity.id
_entity.type
_entity.pdbx_description
1 polymer ?
#
loop_
_entity_poly.entity_id
_entity_poly.type
_entity_poly.pdbx_seq_one_letter_code
_entity_poly.pdbx_strand_id
1 'polypeptide(L)'
;MCSWNGNQCNINEDFRLHTDPQYGNCYTFNSDSAKRLISSRAGSSYGLRLMLYVNSSDYLPTTEMAGVKISIHEIGKNPYPEIFGYSGPTGAISSYGISLRKVKRLGKHGECVMQDEPLPENYIYKHYDTEGCVRSYYQASIIQTCKCADPRYPTSNNSIKICDIFNKAQKNCLLLQSLKFEKNNITSTCKPVCGQNLWTTR
;
A
#
# COMPACT_ATOMS: atom_id res chain seq x y z
N MET A 1 -11.65 -11.60 17.65
CA MET A 1 -11.05 -10.98 18.86
C MET A 1 -10.03 -9.94 18.43
N CYS A 2 -9.88 -8.84 19.16
CA CYS A 2 -8.79 -7.88 18.96
C CYS A 2 -8.25 -7.43 20.31
N SER A 3 -6.92 -7.44 20.48
CA SER A 3 -6.28 -6.83 21.64
C SER A 3 -5.02 -6.05 21.25
N TRP A 4 -4.81 -4.92 21.91
CA TRP A 4 -3.58 -4.12 21.83
C TRP A 4 -3.09 -3.81 23.25
N ASN A 5 -1.81 -4.09 23.51
CA ASN A 5 -1.21 -3.88 24.84
C ASN A 5 -1.99 -4.53 25.99
N GLY A 6 -2.53 -5.74 25.75
CA GLY A 6 -3.36 -6.47 26.73
C GLY A 6 -4.81 -5.99 26.87
N ASN A 7 -5.19 -4.88 26.24
CA ASN A 7 -6.56 -4.33 26.30
C ASN A 7 -7.34 -4.68 25.03
N GLN A 8 -8.65 -4.85 25.17
CA GLN A 8 -9.56 -5.06 24.04
C GLN A 8 -9.56 -3.81 23.12
N CYS A 9 -9.42 -4.00 21.81
CA CYS A 9 -9.51 -2.88 20.85
C CYS A 9 -10.97 -2.44 20.64
N ASN A 10 -11.16 -1.17 20.27
CA ASN A 10 -12.43 -0.68 19.74
C ASN A 10 -12.39 -0.74 18.20
N ILE A 11 -13.10 -1.69 17.59
CA ILE A 11 -13.08 -1.90 16.13
C ILE A 11 -13.51 -0.66 15.34
N ASN A 12 -14.43 0.14 15.87
CA ASN A 12 -14.97 1.30 15.16
C ASN A 12 -14.04 2.52 15.22
N GLU A 13 -13.21 2.62 16.26
CA GLU A 13 -12.33 3.78 16.48
C GLU A 13 -10.88 3.48 16.10
N ASP A 14 -10.41 2.27 16.37
CA ASP A 14 -9.00 1.87 16.17
C ASP A 14 -8.71 1.44 14.74
N PHE A 15 -9.74 1.06 13.96
CA PHE A 15 -9.60 0.61 12.58
C PHE A 15 -10.32 1.54 11.62
N ARG A 16 -9.67 1.82 10.50
CA ARG A 16 -10.24 2.57 9.39
C ARG A 16 -10.38 1.68 8.16
N LEU A 17 -11.60 1.63 7.62
CA LEU A 17 -11.88 0.99 6.34
C LEU A 17 -11.30 1.83 5.19
N HIS A 18 -10.61 1.16 4.27
CA HIS A 18 -10.30 1.67 2.93
C HIS A 18 -10.44 0.52 1.93
N THR A 19 -10.70 0.85 0.67
CA THR A 19 -10.87 -0.14 -0.39
C THR A 19 -9.61 -0.19 -1.25
N ASP A 20 -9.10 -1.40 -1.45
CA ASP A 20 -8.02 -1.71 -2.37
C ASP A 20 -8.61 -2.39 -3.63
N PRO A 21 -8.27 -1.94 -4.85
CA PRO A 21 -8.82 -2.51 -6.08
C PRO A 21 -8.52 -4.01 -6.29
N GLN A 22 -7.43 -4.52 -5.69
CA GLN A 22 -7.00 -5.91 -5.83
C GLN A 22 -7.48 -6.78 -4.66
N TYR A 23 -7.46 -6.24 -3.43
CA TYR A 23 -7.75 -7.00 -2.21
C TYR A 23 -9.14 -6.73 -1.60
N GLY A 24 -9.88 -5.75 -2.11
CA GLY A 24 -11.20 -5.40 -1.61
C GLY A 24 -11.15 -4.55 -0.33
N ASN A 25 -11.90 -4.94 0.69
CA ASN A 25 -11.99 -4.15 1.93
C ASN A 25 -10.78 -4.39 2.84
N CYS A 26 -10.02 -3.33 3.09
CA CYS A 26 -8.86 -3.32 3.96
C CYS A 26 -9.13 -2.49 5.22
N TYR A 27 -8.66 -2.98 6.37
CA TYR A 27 -8.81 -2.30 7.66
C TYR A 27 -7.44 -1.91 8.21
N THR A 28 -7.19 -0.62 8.37
CA THR A 28 -5.91 -0.11 8.90
C THR A 28 -6.06 0.22 10.38
N PHE A 29 -5.34 -0.52 11.22
CA PHE A 29 -5.19 -0.22 12.64
C PHE A 29 -4.29 1.00 12.85
N ASN A 30 -4.59 1.84 13.85
CA ASN A 30 -3.74 2.98 14.24
C ASN A 30 -3.46 3.97 13.10
N SER A 31 -4.51 4.29 12.32
CA SER A 31 -4.39 5.19 11.15
C SER A 31 -4.51 6.68 11.49
N ASP A 32 -5.01 7.02 12.68
CA ASP A 32 -5.21 8.41 13.12
C ASP A 32 -3.92 8.98 13.74
N SER A 33 -3.39 10.03 13.11
CA SER A 33 -2.20 10.72 13.62
C SER A 33 -2.43 11.49 14.92
N ALA A 34 -3.67 11.83 15.26
CA ALA A 34 -4.03 12.54 16.50
C ALA A 34 -4.16 11.58 17.70
N LYS A 35 -4.56 10.33 17.46
CA LYS A 35 -4.75 9.28 18.49
C LYS A 35 -3.76 8.13 18.29
N ARG A 36 -2.46 8.41 18.39
CA ARG A 36 -1.42 7.40 18.13
C ARG A 36 -1.35 6.37 19.25
N LEU A 37 -1.53 5.11 18.88
CA LEU A 37 -1.28 3.97 19.75
C LEU A 37 0.21 3.62 19.72
N ILE A 38 0.84 3.61 20.89
CA ILE A 38 2.28 3.35 21.06
C ILE A 38 2.46 2.10 21.92
N SER A 39 3.40 1.24 21.54
CA SER A 39 3.81 0.10 22.35
C SER A 39 4.99 0.48 23.23
N SER A 40 4.88 0.26 24.55
CA SER A 40 5.93 0.54 25.53
C SER A 40 6.84 -0.66 25.79
N ARG A 41 6.41 -1.87 25.42
CA ARG A 41 7.13 -3.12 25.68
C ARG A 41 7.03 -4.07 24.50
N ALA A 42 8.15 -4.66 24.14
CA ALA A 42 8.19 -5.76 23.17
C ALA A 42 7.56 -7.03 23.75
N GLY A 43 6.95 -7.85 22.90
CA GLY A 43 6.36 -9.13 23.26
C GLY A 43 4.99 -9.35 22.63
N SER A 44 4.65 -10.61 22.34
CA SER A 44 3.40 -10.97 21.66
C SER A 44 2.14 -10.56 22.44
N SER A 45 2.20 -10.54 23.77
CA SER A 45 1.09 -10.10 24.63
C SER A 45 0.88 -8.59 24.64
N TYR A 46 1.92 -7.80 24.32
CA TYR A 46 1.87 -6.33 24.35
C TYR A 46 1.69 -5.71 22.95
N GLY A 47 1.73 -6.54 21.89
CA GLY A 47 1.49 -6.13 20.52
C GLY A 47 0.01 -6.17 20.11
N LEU A 48 -0.21 -6.06 18.80
CA LEU A 48 -1.52 -6.24 18.19
C LEU A 48 -1.81 -7.74 18.02
N ARG A 49 -2.93 -8.20 18.55
CA ARG A 49 -3.40 -9.58 18.36
C ARG A 49 -4.78 -9.55 17.76
N LEU A 50 -4.96 -10.29 16.67
CA LEU A 50 -6.20 -10.35 15.91
C LEU A 50 -6.59 -11.81 15.73
N MET A 51 -7.88 -12.07 15.84
CA MET A 51 -8.50 -13.27 15.27
C MET A 51 -9.42 -12.80 14.16
N LEU A 52 -9.04 -13.17 12.95
CA LEU A 52 -9.72 -12.81 11.71
C LEU A 52 -10.56 -13.99 11.25
N TYR A 53 -11.76 -13.70 10.78
CA TYR A 53 -12.64 -14.68 10.16
C TYR A 53 -12.51 -14.55 8.64
N VAL A 54 -12.19 -15.65 7.98
CA VAL A 54 -12.07 -15.73 6.52
C VAL A 54 -13.10 -16.72 6.03
N ASN A 55 -14.10 -16.24 5.30
CA ASN A 55 -15.09 -17.09 4.65
C ASN A 55 -14.62 -17.43 3.23
N SER A 56 -14.07 -18.63 3.04
CA SER A 56 -13.58 -19.07 1.73
C SER A 56 -14.69 -19.20 0.68
N SER A 57 -15.96 -19.27 1.08
CA SER A 57 -17.10 -19.36 0.15
C SER A 57 -17.34 -18.04 -0.60
N ASP A 58 -16.88 -16.91 -0.06
CA ASP A 58 -17.05 -15.59 -0.66
C ASP A 58 -15.95 -15.27 -1.70
N TYR A 59 -15.00 -16.19 -1.89
CA TYR A 59 -13.86 -15.98 -2.76
C TYR A 59 -14.24 -16.16 -4.23
N LEU A 60 -13.57 -15.42 -5.10
CA LEU A 60 -13.70 -15.64 -6.54
C LEU A 60 -13.04 -16.97 -6.90
N PRO A 61 -13.57 -17.72 -7.89
CA PRO A 61 -12.95 -18.98 -8.35
C PRO A 61 -11.50 -18.81 -8.84
N THR A 62 -11.10 -17.58 -9.20
CA THR A 62 -9.76 -17.23 -9.64
C THR A 62 -8.82 -16.81 -8.51
N THR A 63 -9.28 -16.77 -7.26
CA THR A 63 -8.43 -16.40 -6.13
C THR A 63 -7.49 -17.56 -5.78
N GLU A 64 -6.18 -17.32 -5.88
CA GLU A 64 -5.16 -18.36 -5.74
C GLU A 64 -4.99 -18.91 -4.31
N MET A 65 -5.30 -18.13 -3.27
CA MET A 65 -5.06 -18.51 -1.88
C MET A 65 -6.11 -17.92 -0.92
N ALA A 66 -6.60 -18.75 0.00
CA ALA A 66 -7.44 -18.33 1.12
C ALA A 66 -6.59 -17.93 2.34
N GLY A 67 -6.68 -16.66 2.75
CA GLY A 67 -5.85 -16.12 3.82
C GLY A 67 -6.01 -14.62 3.98
N VAL A 68 -5.08 -14.02 4.70
CA VAL A 68 -5.02 -12.57 4.89
C VAL A 68 -3.69 -12.00 4.43
N LYS A 69 -3.72 -10.80 3.84
CA LYS A 69 -2.54 -10.00 3.52
C LYS A 69 -2.40 -8.87 4.53
N ILE A 70 -1.22 -8.74 5.13
CA ILE A 70 -0.93 -7.76 6.18
C ILE A 70 0.22 -6.88 5.71
N SER A 71 -0.02 -5.57 5.59
CA SER A 71 1.01 -4.59 5.25
C SER A 71 1.32 -3.73 6.48
N ILE A 72 2.60 -3.54 6.80
CA ILE A 72 3.06 -2.72 7.92
C ILE A 72 3.67 -1.44 7.33
N HIS A 73 3.13 -0.29 7.71
CA HIS A 73 3.55 1.00 7.17
C HIS A 73 3.41 2.13 8.20
N GLU A 74 3.96 3.31 7.89
CA GLU A 74 3.80 4.50 8.72
C GLU A 74 2.39 5.06 8.67
N ILE A 75 2.00 5.75 9.74
CA ILE A 75 0.79 6.56 9.77
C ILE A 75 0.87 7.62 8.65
N GLY A 76 -0.19 7.70 7.83
CA GLY A 76 -0.29 8.64 6.71
C GLY A 76 0.41 8.19 5.42
N LYS A 77 1.27 7.17 5.44
CA LYS A 77 1.81 6.54 4.22
C LYS A 77 0.79 5.54 3.65
N ASN A 78 0.81 5.33 2.34
CA ASN A 78 -0.06 4.35 1.72
C ASN A 78 0.46 2.93 1.99
N PRO A 79 -0.44 1.98 2.29
CA PRO A 79 -0.08 0.57 2.29
C PRO A 79 0.13 0.06 0.85
N TYR A 80 1.13 -0.78 0.65
CA TYR A 80 1.33 -1.51 -0.61
C TYR A 80 1.31 -3.02 -0.30
N PRO A 81 0.12 -3.63 -0.10
CA PRO A 81 0.01 -5.04 0.30
C PRO A 81 0.52 -6.02 -0.76
N GLU A 82 0.51 -5.63 -2.03
CA GLU A 82 1.05 -6.43 -3.14
C GLU A 82 2.58 -6.61 -3.05
N ILE A 83 3.30 -5.56 -2.63
CA ILE A 83 4.78 -5.53 -2.65
C ILE A 83 5.36 -5.77 -1.26
N PHE A 84 4.79 -5.15 -0.23
CA PHE A 84 5.28 -5.18 1.15
C PHE A 84 4.31 -5.91 2.10
N GLY A 85 3.42 -6.74 1.57
CA GLY A 85 2.43 -7.49 2.35
C GLY A 85 2.86 -8.90 2.70
N TYR A 86 2.73 -9.26 3.97
CA TYR A 86 2.95 -10.59 4.52
C TYR A 86 1.66 -11.42 4.44
N SER A 87 1.79 -12.71 4.13
CA SER A 87 0.64 -13.63 4.01
C SER A 87 0.44 -14.41 5.31
N GLY A 88 -0.77 -14.39 5.85
CA GLY A 88 -1.20 -15.28 6.93
C GLY A 88 -2.18 -16.34 6.41
N PRO A 89 -1.88 -17.64 6.50
CA PRO A 89 -2.81 -18.70 6.11
C PRO A 89 -3.99 -18.79 7.08
N THR A 90 -5.09 -19.37 6.61
CA THR A 90 -6.21 -19.76 7.48
C THR A 90 -5.86 -21.03 8.26
N GLY A 91 -6.51 -21.24 9.41
CA GLY A 91 -6.36 -22.46 10.21
C GLY A 91 -5.09 -22.56 11.08
N ALA A 92 -4.19 -21.58 11.01
CA ALA A 92 -2.99 -21.52 11.84
C ALA A 92 -2.80 -20.15 12.50
N ILE A 93 -2.05 -20.12 13.60
CA ILE A 93 -1.64 -18.86 14.25
C ILE A 93 -0.36 -18.38 13.58
N SER A 94 -0.40 -17.17 13.00
CA SER A 94 0.80 -16.49 12.50
C SER A 94 1.27 -15.43 13.49
N SER A 95 2.57 -15.40 13.76
CA SER A 95 3.20 -14.36 14.58
C SER A 95 4.29 -13.66 13.77
N TYR A 96 4.28 -12.33 13.78
CA TYR A 96 5.23 -11.51 13.04
C TYR A 96 5.98 -10.60 14.01
N GLY A 97 7.27 -10.81 14.19
CA GLY A 97 8.11 -9.94 15.01
C GLY A 97 8.53 -8.71 14.21
N ILE A 98 8.10 -7.50 14.58
CA ILE A 98 8.35 -6.28 13.81
C ILE A 98 9.59 -5.54 14.34
N SER A 99 10.52 -5.18 13.46
CA SER A 99 11.69 -4.36 13.76
C SER A 99 11.71 -3.09 12.90
N LEU A 100 11.80 -1.92 13.54
CA LEU A 100 11.90 -0.62 12.89
C LEU A 100 13.37 -0.25 12.64
N ARG A 101 13.70 0.02 11.38
CA ARG A 101 14.99 0.58 10.96
C ARG A 101 14.76 1.97 10.36
N LYS A 102 15.43 2.98 10.92
CA LYS A 102 15.41 4.34 10.37
C LYS A 102 16.61 4.53 9.45
N VAL A 103 16.36 4.98 8.23
CA VAL A 103 17.39 5.29 7.24
C VAL A 103 17.37 6.80 6.99
N LYS A 104 18.52 7.44 7.14
CA LYS A 104 18.73 8.84 6.81
C LYS A 104 19.83 8.94 5.75
N ARG A 105 19.48 9.40 4.55
CA ARG A 105 20.38 9.65 3.43
C ARG A 105 20.81 11.11 3.47
N LEU A 106 22.08 11.37 3.17
CA LEU A 106 22.64 12.72 3.13
C LEU A 106 22.39 13.33 1.75
N GLY A 107 21.47 14.28 1.65
CA GLY A 107 21.09 14.90 0.36
C GLY A 107 22.23 15.65 -0.36
N LYS A 108 23.30 16.05 0.35
CA LYS A 108 24.48 16.70 -0.26
C LYS A 108 25.40 15.73 -1.00
N HIS A 109 25.33 14.43 -0.69
CA HIS A 109 26.20 13.39 -1.25
C HIS A 109 25.44 12.31 -2.04
N GLY A 110 24.13 12.45 -2.18
CA GLY A 110 23.29 11.55 -2.97
C GLY A 110 21.97 12.21 -3.35
N GLU A 111 21.35 11.73 -4.42
CA GLU A 111 20.07 12.26 -4.90
C GLU A 111 18.91 11.64 -4.11
N CYS A 112 18.31 12.40 -3.20
CA CYS A 112 17.11 11.99 -2.46
C CYS A 112 16.11 13.15 -2.37
N VAL A 113 14.83 12.82 -2.23
CA VAL A 113 13.73 13.78 -2.12
C VAL A 113 13.50 14.12 -0.65
N MET A 114 13.50 15.41 -0.30
CA MET A 114 13.11 15.85 1.04
C MET A 114 11.61 15.72 1.25
N GLN A 115 11.18 15.45 2.47
CA GLN A 115 9.78 15.17 2.76
C GLN A 115 8.86 16.38 2.60
N ASP A 116 9.43 17.58 2.66
CA ASP A 116 8.74 18.87 2.51
C ASP A 116 8.77 19.39 1.07
N GLU A 117 9.41 18.66 0.13
CA GLU A 117 9.38 19.03 -1.27
C GLU A 117 7.97 18.85 -1.86
N PRO A 118 7.57 19.73 -2.81
CA PRO A 118 6.28 19.60 -3.47
C PRO A 118 6.19 18.27 -4.22
N LEU A 119 5.00 17.67 -4.17
CA LEU A 119 4.73 16.44 -4.91
C LEU A 119 4.85 16.69 -6.42
N PRO A 120 5.33 15.71 -7.19
CA PRO A 120 5.34 15.80 -8.65
C PRO A 120 3.95 16.10 -9.22
N GLU A 121 3.90 16.71 -10.40
CA GLU A 121 2.64 16.90 -11.11
C GLU A 121 1.97 15.56 -11.40
N ASN A 122 0.64 15.50 -11.31
CA ASN A 122 -0.16 14.28 -11.49
C ASN A 122 0.15 13.13 -10.52
N TYR A 123 0.82 13.40 -9.40
CA TYR A 123 1.05 12.41 -8.35
C TYR A 123 -0.28 11.95 -7.73
N ILE A 124 -0.49 10.63 -7.67
CA ILE A 124 -1.82 10.04 -7.37
C ILE A 124 -2.05 9.76 -5.89
N TYR A 125 -1.08 10.09 -5.03
CA TYR A 125 -1.08 9.77 -3.60
C TYR A 125 -0.87 11.01 -2.74
N LYS A 126 -1.16 10.92 -1.43
CA LYS A 126 -1.07 12.07 -0.51
C LYS A 126 0.35 12.44 -0.08
N HIS A 127 1.25 11.46 0.00
CA HIS A 127 2.62 11.67 0.48
C HIS A 127 3.59 11.01 -0.48
N TYR A 128 4.76 11.63 -0.65
CA TYR A 128 5.80 11.08 -1.51
C TYR A 128 6.34 9.76 -0.96
N ASP A 129 6.42 8.77 -1.83
CA ASP A 129 7.07 7.49 -1.60
C ASP A 129 7.66 7.00 -2.94
N THR A 130 8.71 6.19 -2.89
CA THR A 130 9.34 5.64 -4.10
C THR A 130 8.36 4.84 -4.94
N GLU A 131 7.58 3.97 -4.29
CA GLU A 131 6.60 3.14 -5.00
C GLU A 131 5.45 4.01 -5.53
N GLY A 132 5.04 5.01 -4.75
CA GLY A 132 4.03 5.97 -5.16
C GLY A 132 4.44 6.77 -6.40
N CYS A 133 5.73 7.11 -6.52
CA CYS A 133 6.29 7.80 -7.68
C CYS A 133 6.23 6.93 -8.94
N VAL A 134 6.67 5.67 -8.84
CA VAL A 134 6.64 4.73 -9.97
C VAL A 134 5.21 4.52 -10.46
N ARG A 135 4.26 4.26 -9.53
CA ARG A 135 2.84 4.09 -9.84
C ARG A 135 2.20 5.35 -10.43
N SER A 136 2.60 6.54 -9.97
CA SER A 136 2.11 7.81 -10.52
C SER A 136 2.59 8.02 -11.96
N TYR A 137 3.86 7.73 -12.24
CA TYR A 137 4.42 7.84 -13.58
C TYR A 137 3.80 6.81 -14.54
N TYR A 138 3.59 5.58 -14.06
CA TYR A 138 2.79 4.57 -14.76
C TYR A 138 1.42 5.11 -15.15
N GLN A 139 0.67 5.59 -14.17
CA GLN A 139 -0.70 6.06 -14.40
C GLN A 139 -0.74 7.26 -15.35
N ALA A 140 0.20 8.20 -15.23
CA ALA A 140 0.33 9.34 -16.14
C ALA A 140 0.61 8.88 -17.59
N SER A 141 1.49 7.90 -17.79
CA SER A 141 1.80 7.33 -19.11
C SER A 141 0.57 6.66 -19.76
N ILE A 142 -0.19 5.90 -18.96
CA ILE A 142 -1.45 5.28 -19.40
C ILE A 142 -2.47 6.35 -19.81
N ILE A 143 -2.68 7.38 -18.98
CA ILE A 143 -3.64 8.45 -19.26
C ILE A 143 -3.24 9.21 -20.53
N GLN A 144 -1.95 9.53 -20.69
CA GLN A 144 -1.46 10.26 -21.86
C GLN A 144 -1.71 9.49 -23.16
N THR A 145 -1.50 8.17 -23.14
CA THR A 145 -1.54 7.32 -24.33
C THR A 145 -2.92 6.74 -24.62
N CYS A 146 -3.57 6.16 -23.61
CA CYS A 146 -4.85 5.46 -23.73
C CYS A 146 -6.07 6.34 -23.44
N LYS A 147 -5.87 7.58 -22.97
CA LYS A 147 -6.94 8.56 -22.66
C LYS A 147 -7.93 8.11 -21.58
N CYS A 148 -7.54 7.14 -20.77
CA CYS A 148 -8.27 6.63 -19.62
C CYS A 148 -7.29 6.21 -18.52
N ALA A 149 -7.75 6.07 -17.29
CA ALA A 149 -6.94 5.67 -16.15
C ALA A 149 -7.01 4.16 -15.87
N ASP A 150 -5.88 3.55 -15.45
CA ASP A 150 -5.88 2.15 -15.03
C ASP A 150 -6.71 2.01 -13.73
N PRO A 151 -7.72 1.11 -13.69
CA PRO A 151 -8.58 0.91 -12.52
C PRO A 151 -7.83 0.41 -11.27
N ARG A 152 -6.62 -0.14 -11.41
CA ARG A 152 -5.84 -0.67 -10.28
C ARG A 152 -5.23 0.42 -9.40
N TYR A 153 -5.16 1.65 -9.91
CA TYR A 153 -4.53 2.77 -9.22
C TYR A 153 -5.49 3.95 -9.10
N PRO A 154 -5.37 4.76 -8.04
CA PRO A 154 -6.16 5.98 -7.92
C PRO A 154 -5.80 6.98 -9.03
N THR A 155 -6.69 7.95 -9.24
CA THR A 155 -6.49 9.06 -10.18
C THR A 155 -6.23 10.35 -9.42
N SER A 156 -5.32 11.19 -9.93
CA SER A 156 -5.08 12.54 -9.40
C SER A 156 -6.25 13.49 -9.63
N ASN A 157 -7.04 13.26 -10.69
CA ASN A 157 -8.19 14.08 -11.07
C ASN A 157 -9.43 13.22 -11.32
N ASN A 158 -10.50 13.48 -10.57
CA ASN A 158 -11.78 12.76 -10.65
C ASN A 158 -12.51 12.93 -12.00
N SER A 159 -12.07 13.86 -12.84
CA SER A 159 -12.64 14.08 -14.17
C SER A 159 -12.15 13.04 -15.19
N ILE A 160 -11.08 12.32 -14.88
CA ILE A 160 -10.49 11.31 -15.76
C ILE A 160 -11.31 10.02 -15.65
N LYS A 161 -11.79 9.53 -16.78
CA LYS A 161 -12.54 8.28 -16.84
C LYS A 161 -11.60 7.09 -16.65
N ILE A 162 -12.04 6.12 -15.84
CA ILE A 162 -11.40 4.82 -15.71
C ILE A 162 -11.55 4.05 -17.03
N CYS A 163 -10.52 3.30 -17.42
CA CYS A 163 -10.55 2.47 -18.62
C CYS A 163 -11.64 1.39 -18.51
N ASP A 164 -12.45 1.27 -19.55
CA ASP A 164 -13.44 0.21 -19.69
C ASP A 164 -12.77 -1.07 -20.20
N ILE A 165 -12.79 -2.09 -19.35
CA ILE A 165 -12.18 -3.41 -19.63
C ILE A 165 -12.97 -4.16 -20.71
N PHE A 166 -14.26 -3.84 -20.90
CA PHE A 166 -15.10 -4.43 -21.94
C PHE A 166 -14.84 -3.79 -23.31
N ASN A 167 -14.30 -2.57 -23.34
CA ASN A 167 -13.85 -1.94 -24.57
C ASN A 167 -12.51 -2.53 -25.03
N LYS A 168 -12.55 -3.32 -26.11
CA LYS A 168 -11.36 -4.01 -26.66
C LYS A 168 -10.19 -3.07 -26.98
N ALA A 169 -10.46 -1.85 -27.45
CA ALA A 169 -9.41 -0.89 -27.78
C ALA A 169 -8.69 -0.38 -26.52
N GLN A 170 -9.47 -0.01 -25.49
CA GLN A 170 -8.91 0.45 -24.22
C GLN A 170 -8.17 -0.68 -23.48
N LYS A 171 -8.76 -1.88 -23.43
CA LYS A 171 -8.13 -3.08 -22.86
C LYS A 171 -6.79 -3.39 -23.52
N ASN A 172 -6.74 -3.41 -24.85
CA ASN A 172 -5.51 -3.68 -25.58
C ASN A 172 -4.46 -2.59 -25.37
N CYS A 173 -4.88 -1.32 -25.32
CA CYS A 173 -3.97 -0.21 -25.03
C CYS A 173 -3.35 -0.36 -23.64
N LEU A 174 -4.18 -0.64 -22.62
CA LEU A 174 -3.74 -0.85 -21.25
C LEU A 174 -2.70 -1.98 -21.19
N LEU A 175 -3.03 -3.16 -21.71
CA LEU A 175 -2.13 -4.32 -21.70
C LEU A 175 -0.78 -4.04 -22.38
N LEU A 176 -0.81 -3.44 -23.57
CA LEU A 176 0.42 -3.15 -24.32
C LEU A 176 1.28 -2.10 -23.62
N GLN A 177 0.66 -1.07 -23.02
CA GLN A 177 1.40 -0.05 -22.29
C GLN A 177 1.94 -0.57 -20.96
N SER A 178 1.21 -1.45 -20.25
CA SER A 178 1.73 -2.11 -19.05
C SER A 178 2.99 -2.91 -19.36
N LEU A 179 2.97 -3.74 -20.41
CA LEU A 179 4.13 -4.53 -20.83
C LEU A 179 5.32 -3.66 -21.29
N LYS A 180 5.05 -2.52 -21.94
CA LYS A 180 6.09 -1.56 -22.31
C LYS A 180 6.69 -0.88 -21.09
N PHE A 181 5.86 -0.53 -20.11
CA PHE A 181 6.30 0.10 -18.89
C PHE A 181 7.21 -0.83 -18.08
N GLU A 182 6.85 -2.11 -17.95
CA GLU A 182 7.68 -3.11 -17.27
C GLU A 182 9.06 -3.30 -17.93
N LYS A 183 9.13 -3.17 -19.27
CA LYS A 183 10.40 -3.24 -20.01
C LYS A 183 11.24 -1.97 -19.87
N ASN A 184 10.60 -0.82 -19.67
CA ASN A 184 11.28 0.46 -19.51
C ASN A 184 11.72 0.62 -18.04
N ASN A 185 13.03 0.63 -17.80
CA ASN A 185 13.57 0.73 -16.46
C ASN A 185 13.46 2.18 -15.91
N ILE A 186 12.27 2.56 -15.44
CA ILE A 186 11.92 3.89 -14.91
C ILE A 186 12.44 4.12 -13.47
N THR A 187 13.08 3.10 -12.88
CA THR A 187 13.65 3.19 -11.52
C THR A 187 14.68 4.31 -11.35
N SER A 188 15.29 4.81 -12.44
CA SER A 188 16.23 5.93 -12.39
C SER A 188 15.58 7.30 -12.19
N THR A 189 14.28 7.46 -12.47
CA THR A 189 13.58 8.75 -12.35
C THR A 189 13.05 8.98 -10.94
N CYS A 190 12.59 7.93 -10.26
CA CYS A 190 12.02 8.02 -8.92
C CYS A 190 13.11 7.88 -7.85
N LYS A 191 13.46 9.02 -7.24
CA LYS A 191 14.49 9.11 -6.21
C LYS A 191 13.97 8.64 -4.85
N PRO A 192 14.81 8.01 -4.01
CA PRO A 192 14.42 7.64 -2.65
C PRO A 192 14.20 8.87 -1.77
N VAL A 193 13.36 8.73 -0.75
CA VAL A 193 13.23 9.75 0.30
C VAL A 193 14.49 9.82 1.15
N CYS A 194 14.86 11.03 1.58
CA CYS A 194 16.03 11.22 2.43
C CYS A 194 15.85 10.61 3.83
N GLY A 195 14.65 10.71 4.41
CA GLY A 195 14.28 10.04 5.67
C GLY A 195 13.28 8.92 5.41
N GLN A 196 13.60 7.69 5.81
CA GLN A 196 12.74 6.53 5.61
C GLN A 196 12.67 5.66 6.87
N ASN A 197 11.45 5.29 7.26
CA ASN A 197 11.20 4.25 8.23
C ASN A 197 10.94 2.93 7.48
N LEU A 198 11.70 1.89 7.81
CA LEU A 198 11.58 0.56 7.23
C LEU A 198 11.17 -0.43 8.32
N TRP A 199 10.06 -1.14 8.11
CA TRP A 199 9.61 -2.22 8.98
C TRP A 199 10.00 -3.56 8.36
N THR A 200 10.70 -4.37 9.14
CA THR A 200 11.08 -5.73 8.76
C THR A 200 10.42 -6.70 9.71
N THR A 201 9.93 -7.82 9.21
CA THR A 201 9.42 -8.91 10.06
C THR A 201 10.46 -10.02 10.18
N ARG A 202 10.50 -10.67 11.33
CA ARG A 202 11.17 -11.96 11.54
C ARG A 202 10.17 -13.00 12.02
#